data_AF-A0A538EQC7-F1
#
_entry.id   AF-A0A538EQC7-F1
#
_cell.length_a   1.000
_cell.length_b   1.000
_cell.length_c   1.000
_cell.angle_alpha   90.00
_cell.angle_beta   90.00
_cell.angle_gamma   90.00
#
_symmetry.space_group_name_H-M   'P 1'
#
loop_
_entity.id
_entity.type
_entity.pdbx_description
1 polymer ?
#
loop_
_entity_poly.entity_id
_entity_poly.type
_entity_poly.pdbx_seq_one_letter_code
_entity_poly.pdbx_strand_id
1 'polypeptide(L)'
;MTDRPDELQRFYSETLEPLIAYDEQYETELVQTLETFLDRDGNVAQTAQRLYTHRHTVRYRLERVRELSGLDVGSSDGRERLSLGLKAMRVLGIAAPRGPATEAGAEAGRVPGGPQDRQR
;
A
#
# COMPACT_ATOMS: atom_id res chain seq x y z
N MET A 1 -28.94 10.61 12.94
CA MET A 1 -27.75 10.64 12.07
C MET A 1 -27.00 9.36 12.34
N THR A 2 -27.38 8.27 11.67
CA THR A 2 -26.89 6.92 11.98
C THR A 2 -25.37 6.90 11.90
N ASP A 3 -24.69 6.70 13.03
CA ASP A 3 -23.31 6.23 13.04
C ASP A 3 -23.31 4.89 12.28
N ARG A 4 -22.81 4.87 11.05
CA ARG A 4 -22.84 3.67 10.19
C ARG A 4 -21.45 3.04 10.15
N PRO A 5 -21.21 1.97 10.92
CA PRO A 5 -20.04 1.09 10.73
C PRO A 5 -19.81 0.75 9.25
N ASP A 6 -20.88 0.62 8.48
CA ASP A 6 -20.88 0.33 7.04
C ASP A 6 -20.16 1.39 6.19
N GLU A 7 -20.19 2.67 6.59
CA GLU A 7 -19.48 3.73 5.86
C GLU A 7 -17.97 3.59 6.03
N LEU A 8 -17.52 3.27 7.24
CA LEU A 8 -16.11 3.06 7.52
C LEU A 8 -15.61 1.79 6.82
N GLN A 9 -16.41 0.73 6.83
CA GLN A 9 -16.12 -0.50 6.09
C GLN A 9 -16.02 -0.24 4.59
N ARG A 10 -16.99 0.46 3.99
CA ARG A 10 -16.95 0.83 2.58
C ARG A 10 -15.71 1.66 2.25
N PHE A 11 -15.40 2.65 3.08
CA PHE A 11 -14.23 3.48 2.88
C PHE A 11 -12.93 2.66 2.92
N TYR A 12 -12.80 1.73 3.87
CA TYR A 12 -11.69 0.77 3.90
C TYR A 12 -11.64 -0.08 2.61
N SER A 13 -12.78 -0.62 2.18
CA SER A 13 -12.88 -1.46 0.98
C SER A 13 -12.49 -0.73 -0.31
N GLU A 14 -12.79 0.57 -0.40
CA GLU A 14 -12.40 1.38 -1.56
C GLU A 14 -10.92 1.82 -1.53
N THR A 15 -10.29 1.85 -0.35
CA THR A 15 -8.97 2.46 -0.19
C THR A 15 -7.84 1.46 0.06
N LEU A 16 -8.02 0.49 0.96
CA LEU A 16 -6.94 -0.40 1.43
C LEU A 16 -7.16 -1.86 1.09
N GLU A 17 -8.40 -2.33 0.99
CA GLU A 17 -8.68 -3.74 0.67
C GLU A 17 -8.01 -4.21 -0.65
N PRO A 18 -7.94 -3.42 -1.74
CA PRO A 18 -7.22 -3.83 -2.94
C PRO A 18 -5.71 -4.01 -2.71
N LEU A 19 -5.12 -3.24 -1.80
CA LEU A 19 -3.70 -3.32 -1.47
C LEU A 19 -3.40 -4.56 -0.64
N ILE A 20 -4.28 -4.87 0.31
CA ILE A 20 -4.18 -6.06 1.17
C ILE A 20 -4.32 -7.32 0.33
N ALA A 21 -5.33 -7.39 -0.54
CA ALA A 21 -5.52 -8.52 -1.44
C ALA A 21 -4.28 -8.72 -2.35
N TYR A 22 -3.67 -7.64 -2.81
CA TYR A 22 -2.45 -7.70 -3.60
C TYR A 22 -1.23 -8.19 -2.79
N ASP A 23 -1.05 -7.68 -1.57
CA ASP A 23 0.01 -8.11 -0.66
C ASP A 23 -0.12 -9.60 -0.32
N GLU A 24 -1.34 -10.11 -0.08
CA GLU A 24 -1.61 -11.53 0.17
C GLU A 24 -1.37 -12.40 -1.06
N GLN A 25 -1.78 -11.95 -2.25
CA GLN A 25 -1.66 -12.73 -3.48
C GLN A 25 -0.22 -12.83 -3.99
N TYR A 26 0.57 -11.77 -3.82
CA TYR A 26 1.90 -11.64 -4.43
C TYR A 26 3.03 -11.51 -3.41
N GLU A 27 2.74 -11.70 -2.13
CA GLU A 27 3.70 -11.60 -1.02
C GLU A 27 4.47 -10.26 -1.04
N THR A 28 3.75 -9.17 -1.32
CA THR A 28 4.30 -7.81 -1.34
C THR A 28 4.08 -7.07 -0.02
N GLU A 29 4.52 -5.81 0.03
CA GLU A 29 4.42 -4.97 1.24
C GLU A 29 3.94 -3.55 0.90
N LEU A 30 2.90 -3.44 0.07
CA LEU A 30 2.30 -2.18 -0.34
C LEU A 30 1.76 -1.41 0.86
N VAL A 31 1.02 -2.07 1.74
CA VAL A 31 0.42 -1.43 2.93
C VAL A 31 1.50 -0.89 3.86
N GLN A 32 2.54 -1.69 4.15
CA GLN A 32 3.67 -1.27 4.99
C GLN A 32 4.47 -0.13 4.34
N THR A 33 4.64 -0.18 3.01
CA THR A 33 5.34 0.87 2.27
C THR A 33 4.57 2.18 2.31
N LEU A 34 3.25 2.14 2.11
CA LEU A 34 2.37 3.30 2.21
C LEU A 34 2.38 3.91 3.62
N GLU A 35 2.20 3.09 4.65
CA GLU A 35 2.23 3.54 6.05
C GLU A 35 3.55 4.21 6.38
N THR A 36 4.67 3.56 6.04
CA THR A 36 6.00 4.12 6.29
C THR A 36 6.25 5.40 5.50
N PHE A 37 5.75 5.48 4.27
CA PHE A 37 5.86 6.67 3.44
C PHE A 37 5.15 7.88 4.04
N LEU A 38 3.91 7.69 4.50
CA LEU A 38 3.13 8.74 5.16
C LEU A 38 3.78 9.15 6.50
N ASP A 39 4.28 8.18 7.27
CA ASP A 39 5.00 8.42 8.53
C ASP A 39 6.32 9.18 8.35
N ARG A 40 6.91 9.14 7.16
CA ARG A 40 8.13 9.88 6.77
C ARG A 40 7.81 11.11 5.93
N ASP A 41 6.64 11.71 6.13
CA ASP A 41 6.19 12.95 5.47
C ASP A 41 6.26 12.90 3.94
N GLY A 42 6.03 11.71 3.36
CA GLY A 42 6.09 11.49 1.92
C GLY A 42 7.52 11.44 1.35
N ASN A 43 8.52 11.16 2.18
CA ASN A 43 9.91 11.08 1.75
C ASN A 43 10.30 9.65 1.30
N VAL A 44 10.44 9.46 -0.01
CA VAL A 44 10.85 8.18 -0.61
C VAL A 44 12.21 7.68 -0.08
N ALA A 45 13.18 8.58 0.14
CA ALA A 45 14.52 8.18 0.56
C ALA A 45 14.53 7.67 2.01
N GLN A 46 13.84 8.38 2.91
CA GLN A 46 13.69 7.96 4.31
C GLN A 46 12.84 6.70 4.43
N THR A 47 11.81 6.55 3.59
CA THR A 47 10.99 5.32 3.51
C THR A 47 11.84 4.12 3.13
N ALA A 48 12.63 4.26 2.07
CA ALA A 48 13.53 3.20 1.61
C ALA A 48 14.55 2.80 2.68
N GLN A 49 15.13 3.79 3.37
CA GLN A 49 16.04 3.54 4.49
C GLN A 49 15.35 2.81 5.64
N ARG A 50 14.13 3.21 6.01
CA ARG A 50 13.37 2.60 7.11
C ARG A 50 12.97 1.16 6.83
N LEU A 51 12.67 0.84 5.57
CA LEU A 51 12.27 -0.49 5.10
C LEU A 51 13.45 -1.33 4.61
N TYR A 52 14.69 -0.85 4.74
CA TYR A 52 15.89 -1.53 4.24
C TYR A 52 15.76 -1.98 2.76
N THR A 53 15.15 -1.13 1.93
CA THR A 53 14.91 -1.39 0.51
C THR A 53 15.47 -0.27 -0.37
N HIS A 54 15.32 -0.40 -1.69
CA HIS A 54 15.75 0.62 -2.64
C HIS A 54 14.65 1.64 -2.92
N ARG A 55 15.06 2.90 -3.19
CA ARG A 55 14.15 3.99 -3.59
C ARG A 55 13.30 3.65 -4.82
N HIS A 56 13.85 2.88 -5.76
CA HIS A 56 13.11 2.42 -6.93
C HIS A 56 11.97 1.47 -6.54
N THR A 57 12.23 0.52 -5.65
CA THR A 57 11.21 -0.38 -5.11
C THR A 57 10.10 0.38 -4.40
N VAL A 58 10.44 1.38 -3.57
CA VAL A 58 9.42 2.23 -2.92
C VAL A 58 8.56 2.96 -3.96
N ARG A 59 9.16 3.59 -4.97
CA ARG A 59 8.39 4.27 -6.03
C ARG A 59 7.46 3.33 -6.77
N TYR A 60 7.95 2.16 -7.16
CA TYR A 60 7.15 1.13 -7.80
C TYR A 60 5.97 0.70 -6.92
N ARG A 61 6.22 0.43 -5.63
CA ARG A 61 5.14 0.07 -4.69
C ARG A 61 4.11 1.19 -4.56
N LEU A 62 4.53 2.46 -4.49
CA LEU A 62 3.60 3.60 -4.43
C LEU A 62 2.82 3.81 -5.74
N GLU A 63 3.43 3.53 -6.90
CA GLU A 63 2.74 3.50 -8.19
C GLU A 63 1.69 2.39 -8.22
N ARG A 64 2.02 1.20 -7.73
CA ARG A 64 1.07 0.09 -7.59
C ARG A 64 -0.08 0.43 -6.63
N VAL A 65 0.19 1.14 -5.53
CA VAL A 65 -0.86 1.67 -4.65
C VAL A 65 -1.84 2.55 -5.42
N ARG A 66 -1.33 3.45 -6.26
CA ARG A 66 -2.16 4.31 -7.11
C ARG A 66 -2.98 3.51 -8.13
N GLU A 67 -2.38 2.52 -8.79
CA GLU A 67 -3.06 1.67 -9.77
C GLU A 67 -4.22 0.88 -9.15
N LEU A 68 -4.04 0.35 -7.93
CA LEU A 68 -5.02 -0.50 -7.26
C LEU A 68 -6.12 0.28 -6.55
N SER A 69 -5.79 1.40 -5.90
CA SER A 69 -6.75 2.20 -5.12
C SER A 69 -7.34 3.37 -5.90
N GLY A 70 -6.73 3.74 -7.03
CA GLY A 70 -7.04 4.99 -7.74
C GLY A 70 -6.55 6.26 -7.03
N LEU A 71 -5.87 6.15 -5.88
CA LEU A 71 -5.44 7.28 -5.06
C LEU A 71 -3.96 7.60 -5.25
N ASP A 72 -3.65 8.85 -5.54
CA ASP A 72 -2.27 9.30 -5.76
C ASP A 72 -1.66 9.90 -4.48
N VAL A 73 -0.62 9.26 -3.97
CA VAL A 73 0.22 9.76 -2.86
C VAL A 73 0.99 11.04 -3.21
N GLY A 74 0.99 11.50 -4.46
CA GLY A 74 1.47 12.82 -4.86
C GLY A 74 0.48 13.95 -4.53
N SER A 75 -0.81 13.63 -4.41
CA SER A 75 -1.90 14.60 -4.19
C SER A 75 -2.28 14.73 -2.70
N SER A 76 -2.76 15.89 -2.28
CA SER A 76 -3.26 16.08 -0.90
C SER A 76 -4.44 15.16 -0.60
N ASP A 77 -5.46 15.16 -1.48
CA ASP A 77 -6.66 14.32 -1.32
C ASP A 77 -6.31 12.83 -1.27
N GLY A 78 -5.45 12.35 -2.17
CA GLY A 78 -5.00 10.96 -2.16
C GLY A 78 -4.26 10.58 -0.86
N ARG A 79 -3.35 11.42 -0.38
CA ARG A 79 -2.67 11.19 0.91
C ARG A 79 -3.64 11.17 2.09
N GLU A 80 -4.58 12.11 2.13
CA GLU A 80 -5.57 12.20 3.20
C GLU A 80 -6.48 10.98 3.22
N ARG A 81 -6.99 10.55 2.06
CA ARG A 81 -7.84 9.38 1.93
C ARG A 81 -7.11 8.09 2.30
N LEU A 82 -5.88 7.90 1.83
CA LEU A 82 -5.05 6.75 2.19
C LEU A 82 -4.71 6.75 3.69
N SER A 83 -4.39 7.90 4.28
CA SER A 83 -4.16 8.03 5.72
C SER A 83 -5.41 7.68 6.54
N LEU A 84 -6.57 8.17 6.12
CA LEU A 84 -7.84 7.84 6.76
C LEU A 84 -8.17 6.36 6.61
N GLY A 85 -7.84 5.75 5.48
CA GLY A 85 -8.13 4.35 5.23
C GLY A 85 -7.26 3.42 6.10
N LEU A 86 -5.99 3.77 6.32
CA LEU A 86 -5.13 3.10 7.30
C LEU A 86 -5.70 3.20 8.72
N LYS A 87 -6.28 4.35 9.10
CA LYS A 87 -6.96 4.51 10.39
C LYS A 87 -8.25 3.70 10.46
N ALA A 88 -9.03 3.67 9.38
CA ALA A 88 -10.26 2.87 9.28
C ALA A 88 -9.96 1.39 9.47
N MET A 89 -8.94 0.86 8.80
CA MET A 89 -8.43 -0.50 8.97
C MET A 89 -8.15 -0.84 10.45
N ARG A 90 -7.45 0.05 11.17
CA ARG A 90 -7.15 -0.13 12.60
C ARG A 90 -8.41 -0.11 13.47
N VAL A 91 -9.34 0.81 13.20
CA VAL A 91 -10.62 0.92 13.95
C VAL A 91 -11.51 -0.30 13.72
N LEU A 92 -11.51 -0.86 12.51
CA LEU A 92 -12.23 -2.09 12.16
C LEU A 92 -11.57 -3.36 12.71
N GLY A 93 -10.38 -3.25 13.32
CA GLY A 93 -9.63 -4.40 13.85
C GLY A 93 -9.02 -5.29 12.77
N ILE A 94 -8.90 -4.78 11.55
CA ILE A 94 -8.30 -5.51 10.43
C ILE A 94 -6.78 -5.42 10.58
N ALA A 95 -6.13 -6.57 10.73
CA ALA A 95 -4.67 -6.62 10.78
C ALA A 95 -4.11 -6.42 9.38
N ALA A 96 -3.14 -5.51 9.23
CA ALA A 96 -2.34 -5.49 8.01
C ALA A 96 -1.65 -6.87 7.86
N PRO A 97 -1.55 -7.40 6.63
CA PRO A 97 -0.72 -8.57 6.38
C PRO A 97 0.65 -8.30 6.96
N ARG A 98 1.07 -9.13 7.93
CA ARG A 98 2.47 -9.11 8.32
C ARG A 98 3.20 -9.74 7.15
N GLY A 99 3.88 -8.91 6.34
CA GLY A 99 4.93 -9.37 5.44
C GLY A 99 5.88 -10.32 6.20
N PRO A 100 6.58 -11.21 5.50
CA PRO A 100 7.27 -12.34 6.12
C PRO A 100 8.11 -11.85 7.32
N ALA A 101 7.88 -12.45 8.49
CA ALA A 101 8.47 -12.04 9.77
C ALA A 101 10.01 -12.21 9.84
N THR A 102 10.63 -12.60 8.74
CA THR A 102 12.05 -12.81 8.50
C THR A 102 12.16 -12.85 6.98
N GLU A 103 12.86 -11.93 6.33
CA GLU A 103 14.19 -12.23 5.81
C GLU A 103 14.89 -10.95 5.31
N ALA A 104 16.21 -10.95 5.47
CA ALA A 104 17.12 -9.88 5.12
C ALA A 104 16.87 -9.35 3.70
N GLY A 105 16.88 -8.02 3.57
CA GLY A 105 16.87 -7.35 2.27
C GLY A 105 18.04 -7.81 1.40
N ALA A 106 17.74 -8.68 0.44
CA ALA A 106 18.47 -8.87 -0.81
C ALA A 106 17.75 -9.98 -1.59
N GLU A 107 16.75 -9.64 -2.42
CA GLU A 107 16.38 -10.32 -3.69
C GLU A 107 14.94 -10.11 -4.18
N ALA A 108 14.09 -9.33 -3.50
CA ALA A 108 12.74 -9.00 -4.00
C ALA A 108 12.76 -7.91 -5.10
N GLY A 109 13.46 -8.18 -6.20
CA GLY A 109 13.52 -7.38 -7.42
C GLY A 109 12.84 -8.04 -8.62
N ARG A 110 12.09 -9.13 -8.46
CA ARG A 110 11.36 -9.74 -9.58
C ARG A 110 10.07 -10.44 -9.16
N VAL A 111 8.94 -9.75 -9.36
CA VAL A 111 7.61 -10.37 -9.54
C VAL A 111 7.31 -10.48 -11.05
N PRO A 112 6.47 -11.45 -11.48
CA PRO A 112 6.32 -11.82 -12.88
C PRO A 112 5.68 -10.70 -13.70
N GLY A 113 6.12 -10.55 -14.95
CA GLY A 113 5.61 -9.54 -15.87
C GLY A 113 4.08 -9.56 -15.96
N GLY A 114 3.49 -8.37 -15.92
CA GLY A 114 2.08 -8.18 -16.26
C GLY A 114 1.76 -8.74 -17.65
N PRO A 115 0.48 -9.01 -17.96
CA PRO A 115 0.08 -9.64 -19.21
C PRO A 115 0.66 -8.84 -20.38
N GLN A 116 1.61 -9.46 -21.09
CA GLN A 116 2.15 -8.93 -22.33
C GLN A 116 1.01 -8.95 -23.34
N ASP A 117 0.55 -7.76 -23.70
CA ASP A 117 -0.43 -7.56 -24.75
C ASP A 117 0.12 -8.17 -26.05
N ARG A 118 -0.44 -9.32 -26.44
CA ARG A 118 -0.22 -9.89 -27.77
C ARG A 118 -1.01 -9.05 -28.77
N GLN A 119 -0.34 -8.14 -29.45
CA GLN A 119 -0.73 -7.48 -30.69
C GLN A 119 0.51 -6.69 -31.14
N ARG A 120 1.11 -6.82 -32.33
CA ARG A 120 0.80 -7.45 -33.61
C ARG A 120 2.13 -7.71 -34.32
#